data_AF-A0A484ZT75-F1
#
_entry.id   AF-A0A484ZT75-F1
#
_cell.length_a   1.000
_cell.length_b   1.000
_cell.length_c   1.000
_cell.angle_alpha   90.00
_cell.angle_beta   90.00
_cell.angle_gamma   90.00
#
_symmetry.space_group_name_H-M   'P 1'
#
loop_
_entity.id
_entity.type
_entity.pdbx_description
1 polymer ?
#
loop_
_entity_poly.entity_id
_entity_poly.type
_entity_poly.pdbx_seq_one_letter_code
_entity_poly.pdbx_strand_id
1 'polypeptide(L)'
;MSRSELRAIVAAMPKEQQIAIAEATIPLVTATAGSFLISNLLLTAGVITLVQQVSNQQATSAIRALGASVHILPKLLILFIISTFVILIGLSFYFLPGIFLTYALVLSPAILISSQKGIIDSIIMSWKIALANIKIILPAFLFAISVEFLLYALTIEMAMRSSIVVSILLVGAGNLITAYFLVYLFRFYMLVKQ
;
A
#
# COMPACT_ATOMS: atom_id res chain seq x y z
N MET A 1 21.89 12.00 18.87
CA MET A 1 22.62 12.38 17.65
C MET A 1 21.90 13.57 17.01
N SER A 2 22.45 14.77 17.19
CA SER A 2 21.92 16.02 16.69
C SER A 2 22.11 16.14 15.17
N ARG A 3 21.21 16.84 14.46
CA ARG A 3 21.40 17.18 13.03
C ARG A 3 22.72 17.89 12.75
N SER A 4 23.28 18.61 13.74
CA SER A 4 24.60 19.23 13.64
C SER A 4 25.75 18.21 13.68
N GLU A 5 25.62 17.15 14.50
CA GLU A 5 26.61 16.07 14.60
C GLU A 5 26.60 15.20 13.33
N LEU A 6 25.42 14.90 12.77
CA LEU A 6 25.28 14.24 11.48
C LEU A 6 25.95 15.03 10.34
N ARG A 7 25.75 16.35 10.31
CA ARG A 7 26.38 17.22 9.31
C ARG A 7 27.89 17.29 9.49
N ALA A 8 28.38 17.33 10.73
CA ALA A 8 29.81 17.30 11.01
C ALA A 8 30.45 15.97 10.59
N ILE A 9 29.79 14.83 10.83
CA ILE A 9 30.26 13.50 10.42
C ILE A 9 30.25 13.37 8.89
N VAL A 10 29.20 13.86 8.22
CA VAL A 10 29.13 13.85 6.76
C VAL A 10 30.15 14.80 6.13
N ALA A 11 30.36 15.98 6.71
CA ALA A 11 31.36 16.93 6.23
C ALA A 11 32.80 16.47 6.50
N ALA A 12 33.02 15.66 7.54
CA ALA A 12 34.32 15.05 7.85
C ALA A 12 34.64 13.84 6.96
N MET A 13 33.67 13.28 6.22
CA MET A 13 33.91 12.21 5.26
C MET A 13 34.57 12.73 3.97
N PRO A 14 35.53 11.99 3.38
CA PRO A 14 36.11 12.29 2.07
C PRO A 14 35.03 12.41 0.99
N LYS A 15 35.21 13.31 0.01
CA LYS A 15 34.25 13.52 -1.08
C LYS A 15 33.95 12.23 -1.87
N GLU A 16 34.92 11.34 -2.04
CA GLU A 16 34.74 10.02 -2.66
C GLU A 16 33.75 9.14 -1.88
N GLN A 17 33.81 9.18 -0.54
CA GLN A 17 32.93 8.41 0.32
C GLN A 17 31.51 9.00 0.34
N GLN A 18 31.37 10.32 0.26
CA GLN A 18 30.06 10.98 0.10
C GLN A 18 29.40 10.62 -1.24
N ILE A 19 30.18 10.61 -2.34
CA ILE A 19 29.68 10.23 -3.67
C ILE A 19 29.30 8.75 -3.68
N ALA A 20 30.14 7.86 -3.11
CA ALA A 20 29.83 6.44 -3.01
C ALA A 20 28.53 6.15 -2.23
N ILE A 21 28.26 6.91 -1.16
CA ILE A 21 27.00 6.79 -0.42
C ILE A 21 25.81 7.25 -1.29
N ALA A 22 25.94 8.37 -2.01
CA ALA A 22 24.89 8.87 -2.90
C ALA A 22 24.60 7.88 -4.04
N GLU A 23 25.65 7.32 -4.66
CA GLU A 23 25.56 6.32 -5.73
C GLU A 23 24.95 5.00 -5.24
N ALA A 24 25.22 4.57 -4.02
CA ALA A 24 24.61 3.35 -3.45
C ALA A 24 23.17 3.57 -2.96
N THR A 25 22.84 4.79 -2.51
CA THR A 25 21.52 5.12 -1.95
C THR A 25 20.45 5.17 -3.03
N ILE A 26 20.73 5.78 -4.18
CA ILE A 26 19.73 5.94 -5.26
C ILE A 26 19.19 4.57 -5.76
N PRO A 27 20.02 3.57 -6.09
CA PRO A 27 19.56 2.24 -6.49
C PRO A 27 18.83 1.52 -5.36
N LEU A 28 19.29 1.64 -4.11
CA LEU A 28 18.65 0.99 -2.97
C LEU A 28 17.23 1.54 -2.73
N VAL A 29 17.07 2.85 -2.77
CA VAL A 29 15.77 3.51 -2.58
C VAL A 29 14.83 3.18 -3.73
N THR A 30 15.31 3.16 -4.97
CA THR A 30 14.48 2.79 -6.12
C THR A 30 14.08 1.31 -6.09
N ALA A 31 14.98 0.41 -5.72
CA ALA A 31 14.68 -1.01 -5.56
C ALA A 31 13.67 -1.26 -4.44
N THR A 32 13.86 -0.66 -3.26
CA THR A 32 12.94 -0.84 -2.12
C THR A 32 11.56 -0.25 -2.39
N ALA A 33 11.48 0.97 -2.92
CA ALA A 33 10.21 1.58 -3.32
C ALA A 33 9.53 0.80 -4.45
N GLY A 34 10.29 0.35 -5.45
CA GLY A 34 9.80 -0.46 -6.55
C GLY A 34 9.24 -1.81 -6.07
N SER A 35 9.98 -2.53 -5.23
CA SER A 35 9.52 -3.79 -4.64
C SER A 35 8.26 -3.61 -3.80
N PHE A 36 8.21 -2.54 -2.99
CA PHE A 36 7.02 -2.22 -2.20
C PHE A 36 5.80 -1.96 -3.09
N LEU A 37 5.95 -1.15 -4.15
CA LEU A 37 4.88 -0.87 -5.09
C LEU A 37 4.41 -2.12 -5.83
N ILE A 38 5.35 -2.91 -6.37
CA ILE A 38 5.04 -4.12 -7.13
C ILE A 38 4.34 -5.15 -6.23
N SER A 39 4.83 -5.35 -5.00
CA SER A 39 4.24 -6.30 -4.05
C SER A 39 2.79 -5.94 -3.72
N ASN A 40 2.54 -4.67 -3.35
CA ASN A 40 1.19 -4.20 -3.05
C ASN A 40 0.28 -4.20 -4.28
N LEU A 41 0.83 -3.90 -5.46
CA LEU A 41 0.10 -3.92 -6.71
C LEU A 41 -0.40 -5.33 -7.04
N LEU A 42 0.48 -6.33 -6.95
CA LEU A 42 0.13 -7.73 -7.20
C LEU A 42 -0.87 -8.26 -6.17
N LEU A 43 -0.67 -7.93 -4.89
CA LEU A 43 -1.60 -8.29 -3.83
C LEU A 43 -2.99 -7.70 -4.10
N THR A 44 -3.05 -6.41 -4.41
CA THR A 44 -4.31 -5.69 -4.61
C THR A 44 -5.05 -6.17 -5.85
N ALA A 45 -4.35 -6.27 -6.98
CA ALA A 45 -4.92 -6.76 -8.23
C ALA A 45 -5.39 -8.21 -8.09
N GLY A 46 -4.55 -9.08 -7.53
CA GLY A 46 -4.85 -10.50 -7.35
C GLY A 46 -6.04 -10.74 -6.43
N VAL A 47 -6.06 -10.09 -5.25
CA VAL A 47 -7.13 -10.28 -4.26
C VAL A 47 -8.46 -9.76 -4.80
N ILE A 48 -8.50 -8.55 -5.35
CA ILE A 48 -9.76 -7.97 -5.84
C ILE A 48 -10.29 -8.78 -7.04
N THR A 49 -9.43 -9.15 -7.99
CA THR A 49 -9.84 -9.99 -9.13
C THR A 49 -10.31 -11.37 -8.67
N LEU A 50 -9.65 -11.99 -7.69
CA LEU A 50 -10.09 -13.26 -7.10
C LEU A 50 -11.49 -13.12 -6.50
N VAL A 51 -11.73 -12.11 -5.67
CA VAL A 51 -13.05 -11.88 -5.05
C VAL A 51 -14.11 -11.61 -6.11
N GLN A 52 -13.80 -10.87 -7.17
CA GLN A 52 -14.72 -10.61 -8.28
C GLN A 52 -15.10 -11.89 -9.03
N GLN A 53 -14.14 -12.75 -9.34
CA GLN A 53 -14.37 -14.03 -10.03
C GLN A 53 -15.19 -15.00 -9.17
N VAL A 54 -14.84 -15.13 -7.90
CA VAL A 54 -15.57 -15.98 -6.94
C VAL A 54 -17.00 -15.46 -6.74
N SER A 55 -17.20 -14.14 -6.68
CA SER A 55 -18.54 -13.53 -6.58
C SER A 55 -19.38 -13.79 -7.84
N ASN A 56 -18.75 -13.95 -9.00
CA ASN A 56 -19.40 -14.31 -10.26
C ASN A 56 -19.55 -15.83 -10.47
N GLN A 57 -19.41 -16.63 -9.41
CA GLN A 57 -19.50 -18.10 -9.43
C GLN A 57 -18.48 -18.79 -10.35
N GLN A 58 -17.38 -18.11 -10.70
CA GLN A 58 -16.31 -18.71 -11.48
C GLN A 58 -15.41 -19.53 -10.56
N ALA A 59 -15.20 -20.82 -10.89
CA ALA A 59 -14.19 -21.63 -10.23
C ALA A 59 -12.79 -21.13 -10.64
N THR A 60 -12.14 -20.35 -9.77
CA THR A 60 -10.82 -19.78 -10.03
C THR A 60 -9.85 -20.05 -8.90
N SER A 61 -8.58 -20.21 -9.26
CA SER A 61 -7.46 -20.30 -8.31
C SER A 61 -6.78 -18.94 -8.19
N ALA A 62 -6.03 -18.73 -7.10
CA ALA A 62 -5.28 -17.48 -6.88
C ALA A 62 -4.32 -17.15 -8.04
N ILE A 63 -3.65 -18.16 -8.59
CA ILE A 63 -2.74 -18.01 -9.73
C ILE A 63 -3.52 -17.57 -10.98
N ARG A 64 -4.70 -18.14 -11.22
CA ARG A 64 -5.56 -17.77 -12.36
C ARG A 64 -6.09 -16.35 -12.22
N ALA A 65 -6.46 -15.94 -11.00
CA ALA A 65 -6.89 -14.58 -10.70
C ALA A 65 -5.75 -13.56 -10.92
N LEU A 66 -4.53 -13.87 -10.47
CA LEU A 66 -3.34 -13.07 -10.73
C LEU A 66 -3.09 -12.93 -12.24
N GLY A 67 -3.12 -14.04 -12.99
CA GLY A 67 -2.97 -14.02 -14.44
C GLY A 67 -4.05 -13.18 -15.14
N ALA A 68 -5.31 -13.29 -14.71
CA ALA A 68 -6.41 -12.47 -15.23
C ALA A 68 -6.25 -10.98 -14.91
N SER A 69 -5.59 -10.64 -13.79
CA SER A 69 -5.37 -9.26 -13.37
C SER A 69 -4.24 -8.54 -14.13
N VAL A 70 -3.47 -9.25 -14.96
CA VAL A 70 -2.30 -8.68 -15.68
C VAL A 70 -2.67 -7.45 -16.50
N HIS A 71 -3.84 -7.46 -17.17
CA HIS A 71 -4.29 -6.33 -17.99
C HIS A 71 -4.62 -5.07 -17.17
N ILE A 72 -4.97 -5.22 -15.88
CA ILE A 72 -5.32 -4.08 -15.02
C ILE A 72 -4.12 -3.50 -14.24
N LEU A 73 -3.01 -4.26 -14.15
CA LEU A 73 -1.79 -3.82 -13.47
C LEU A 73 -1.28 -2.44 -13.91
N PRO A 74 -1.23 -2.08 -15.22
CA PRO A 74 -0.74 -0.76 -15.62
C PRO A 74 -1.60 0.38 -15.07
N LYS A 75 -2.93 0.23 -15.09
CA LYS A 75 -3.85 1.25 -14.56
C LYS A 75 -3.76 1.37 -13.04
N LEU A 76 -3.67 0.23 -12.35
CA LEU A 76 -3.49 0.21 -10.89
C LEU A 76 -2.12 0.79 -10.48
N LEU A 77 -1.07 0.56 -11.25
CA LEU A 77 0.25 1.14 -11.01
C LEU A 77 0.18 2.67 -11.08
N ILE A 78 -0.46 3.22 -12.11
CA ILE A 78 -0.66 4.67 -12.23
C ILE A 78 -1.50 5.20 -11.04
N LEU A 79 -2.57 4.48 -10.67
CA LEU A 79 -3.37 4.84 -9.50
C LEU A 79 -2.53 4.86 -8.21
N PHE A 80 -1.66 3.86 -8.00
CA PHE A 80 -0.81 3.75 -6.81
C PHE A 80 0.23 4.85 -6.77
N ILE A 81 0.84 5.18 -7.91
CA ILE A 81 1.77 6.30 -8.02
C ILE A 81 1.04 7.60 -7.64
N ILE A 82 -0.09 7.92 -8.27
CA ILE A 82 -0.86 9.14 -7.97
C ILE A 82 -1.27 9.18 -6.50
N SER A 83 -1.83 8.08 -5.98
CA SER A 83 -2.28 8.00 -4.59
C SER A 83 -1.12 8.19 -3.61
N THR A 84 0.02 7.57 -3.89
CA THR A 84 1.24 7.73 -3.07
C THR A 84 1.70 9.18 -3.09
N PHE A 85 1.79 9.82 -4.26
CA PHE A 85 2.16 11.24 -4.34
C PHE A 85 1.20 12.14 -3.55
N VAL A 86 -0.11 11.93 -3.66
CA VAL A 86 -1.12 12.69 -2.92
C VAL A 86 -0.96 12.49 -1.41
N ILE A 87 -0.78 11.24 -0.96
CA ILE A 87 -0.57 10.91 0.45
C ILE A 87 0.73 11.55 0.96
N LEU A 88 1.83 11.47 0.19
CA LEU A 88 3.12 12.07 0.55
C LEU A 88 3.04 13.59 0.66
N ILE A 89 2.28 14.25 -0.21
CA ILE A 89 2.00 15.69 -0.09
C ILE A 89 1.27 15.95 1.23
N GLY A 90 0.23 15.19 1.56
CA GLY A 90 -0.49 15.32 2.84
C GLY A 90 0.42 15.12 4.05
N LEU A 91 1.23 14.06 4.05
CA LEU A 91 2.22 13.78 5.09
C LEU A 91 3.28 14.88 5.21
N SER A 92 3.63 15.53 4.11
CA SER A 92 4.59 16.65 4.10
C SER A 92 4.05 17.90 4.80
N PHE A 93 2.73 18.11 4.78
CA PHE A 93 2.09 19.18 5.56
C PHE A 93 2.00 18.81 7.04
N TYR A 94 1.38 17.67 7.35
CA TYR A 94 1.28 17.14 8.71
C TYR A 94 0.90 15.64 8.67
N PHE A 95 1.12 14.91 9.76
CA PHE A 95 0.81 13.48 9.83
C PHE A 95 -0.67 13.17 9.59
N LEU A 96 -1.56 13.95 10.21
CA LEU A 96 -3.01 13.73 10.16
C LEU A 96 -3.62 13.89 8.76
N PRO A 97 -3.30 14.96 7.97
CA PRO A 97 -3.68 15.06 6.57
C PRO A 97 -3.25 13.86 5.71
N GLY A 98 -2.04 13.34 5.93
CA GLY A 98 -1.57 12.16 5.22
C GLY A 98 -2.46 10.93 5.45
N ILE A 99 -2.74 10.61 6.72
CA ILE A 99 -3.64 9.50 7.08
C ILE A 99 -5.04 9.73 6.53
N PHE A 100 -5.55 10.97 6.60
CA PHE A 100 -6.85 11.32 6.06
C PHE A 100 -6.93 11.06 4.55
N LEU A 101 -5.89 11.41 3.79
CA LEU A 101 -5.82 11.13 2.35
C LEU A 101 -5.75 9.62 2.07
N THR A 102 -5.00 8.86 2.87
CA THR A 102 -4.98 7.39 2.77
C THR A 102 -6.38 6.81 2.98
N TYR A 103 -7.11 7.30 3.99
CA TYR A 103 -8.49 6.91 4.25
C TYR A 103 -9.42 7.27 3.10
N ALA A 104 -9.34 8.50 2.59
CA ALA A 104 -10.18 8.97 1.50
C ALA A 104 -9.95 8.16 0.20
N LEU A 105 -8.74 7.66 -0.02
CA LEU A 105 -8.36 6.89 -1.20
C LEU A 105 -8.54 5.37 -1.05
N VAL A 106 -8.99 4.90 0.12
CA VAL A 106 -8.99 3.48 0.49
C VAL A 106 -9.79 2.58 -0.46
N LEU A 107 -10.86 3.11 -1.08
CA LEU A 107 -11.73 2.38 -2.02
C LEU A 107 -11.29 2.50 -3.48
N SER A 108 -10.35 3.41 -3.80
CA SER A 108 -9.92 3.68 -5.17
C SER A 108 -9.55 2.43 -5.98
N PRO A 109 -8.74 1.47 -5.46
CA PRO A 109 -8.41 0.26 -6.23
C PRO A 109 -9.62 -0.64 -6.49
N ALA A 110 -10.53 -0.80 -5.52
CA ALA A 110 -11.74 -1.58 -5.68
C ALA A 110 -12.68 -0.98 -6.74
N ILE A 111 -12.82 0.36 -6.74
CA ILE A 111 -13.63 1.09 -7.71
C ILE A 111 -13.05 0.96 -9.12
N LEU A 112 -11.74 1.16 -9.27
CA LEU A 112 -11.04 1.08 -10.56
C LEU A 112 -11.22 -0.30 -11.21
N ILE A 113 -11.07 -1.38 -10.42
CA ILE A 113 -11.18 -2.76 -10.91
C ILE A 113 -12.63 -3.14 -11.21
N SER A 114 -13.57 -2.78 -10.34
CA SER A 114 -14.98 -3.20 -10.47
C SER A 114 -15.77 -2.43 -11.54
N SER A 115 -15.47 -1.14 -11.73
CA SER A 115 -16.37 -0.24 -12.47
C SER A 115 -15.85 0.21 -13.84
N GLN A 116 -14.66 -0.24 -14.26
CA GLN A 116 -14.00 0.19 -15.51
C GLN A 116 -13.94 1.72 -15.73
N LYS A 117 -14.09 2.50 -14.65
CA LYS A 117 -14.04 3.97 -14.68
C LYS A 117 -12.61 4.45 -14.88
N GLY A 118 -12.46 5.73 -15.22
CA GLY A 118 -11.15 6.39 -15.24
C GLY A 118 -10.47 6.36 -13.87
N ILE A 119 -9.14 6.53 -13.87
CA ILE A 119 -8.35 6.58 -12.63
C ILE A 119 -8.81 7.73 -11.74
N ILE A 120 -9.03 8.91 -12.32
CA ILE A 120 -9.47 10.11 -11.61
C ILE A 120 -10.90 9.92 -11.06
N ASP A 121 -11.81 9.36 -11.84
CA ASP A 121 -13.17 9.07 -11.38
C ASP A 121 -13.18 8.11 -10.18
N SER A 122 -12.28 7.11 -10.20
CA SER A 122 -12.13 6.14 -9.12
C SER A 122 -11.66 6.80 -7.82
N ILE A 123 -10.74 7.76 -7.93
CA ILE A 123 -10.26 8.58 -6.80
C ILE A 123 -11.40 9.45 -6.23
N ILE A 124 -12.08 10.22 -7.08
CA ILE A 124 -13.15 11.12 -6.66
C ILE A 124 -14.30 10.33 -6.01
N MET A 125 -14.64 9.18 -6.58
CA MET A 125 -15.68 8.31 -6.05
C MET A 125 -15.26 7.66 -4.72
N SER A 126 -14.00 7.23 -4.59
CA SER A 126 -13.46 6.72 -3.33
C SER A 126 -13.65 7.72 -2.21
N TRP A 127 -13.25 8.97 -2.45
CA TRP A 127 -13.37 10.04 -1.47
C TRP A 127 -14.81 10.24 -1.01
N LYS A 128 -15.74 10.33 -1.97
CA LYS A 128 -17.17 10.54 -1.69
C LYS A 128 -17.75 9.38 -0.86
N ILE A 129 -17.49 8.14 -1.26
CA ILE A 129 -18.04 6.96 -0.58
C ILE A 129 -17.39 6.78 0.80
N ALA A 130 -16.08 6.97 0.90
CA ALA A 130 -15.33 6.84 2.16
C ALA A 130 -15.84 7.83 3.21
N LEU A 131 -16.07 9.09 2.84
CA LEU A 131 -16.58 10.11 3.75
C LEU A 131 -18.07 9.94 4.07
N ALA A 132 -18.88 9.47 3.12
CA ALA A 132 -20.29 9.20 3.37
C ALA A 132 -20.50 8.05 4.36
N ASN A 133 -19.54 7.11 4.44
CA ASN A 133 -19.68 5.87 5.20
C ASN A 133 -18.62 5.70 6.30
N ILE A 134 -18.26 6.81 6.96
CA ILE A 134 -17.24 6.84 8.03
C ILE A 134 -17.51 5.80 9.12
N LYS A 135 -18.76 5.63 9.55
CA LYS A 135 -19.11 4.71 10.64
C LYS A 135 -18.76 3.24 10.36
N ILE A 136 -18.66 2.85 9.09
CA ILE A 136 -18.44 1.46 8.68
C ILE A 136 -16.99 1.24 8.21
N ILE A 137 -16.44 2.20 7.45
CA ILE A 137 -15.11 2.05 6.85
C ILE A 137 -14.03 2.44 7.87
N LEU A 138 -14.24 3.49 8.66
CA LEU A 138 -13.22 4.01 9.58
C LEU A 138 -12.79 2.99 10.63
N PRO A 139 -13.69 2.24 11.32
CA PRO A 139 -13.26 1.24 12.29
C PRO A 139 -12.41 0.13 11.66
N ALA A 140 -12.80 -0.35 10.48
CA ALA A 140 -12.06 -1.39 9.76
C ALA A 140 -10.68 -0.88 9.30
N PHE A 141 -10.61 0.35 8.80
CA PHE A 141 -9.37 1.00 8.40
C PHE A 141 -8.41 1.21 9.58
N LEU A 142 -8.92 1.73 10.70
CA LEU A 142 -8.13 1.92 11.91
C LEU A 142 -7.65 0.58 12.47
N PHE A 143 -8.48 -0.46 12.44
CA PHE A 143 -8.08 -1.81 12.84
C PHE A 143 -6.93 -2.33 11.96
N ALA A 144 -7.07 -2.23 10.62
CA ALA A 144 -6.04 -2.68 9.69
C ALA A 144 -4.70 -1.96 9.91
N ILE A 145 -4.71 -0.62 10.01
CA ILE A 145 -3.51 0.17 10.30
C ILE A 145 -2.91 -0.20 11.67
N SER A 146 -3.73 -0.39 12.70
CA SER A 146 -3.23 -0.75 14.03
C SER A 146 -2.52 -2.09 14.02
N VAL A 147 -3.07 -3.08 13.31
CA VAL A 147 -2.46 -4.40 13.18
C VAL A 147 -1.18 -4.35 12.34
N GLU A 148 -1.20 -3.66 11.20
CA GLU A 148 0.01 -3.49 10.36
C GLU A 148 1.12 -2.76 11.12
N PHE A 149 0.78 -1.74 11.90
CA PHE A 149 1.73 -1.03 12.75
C PHE A 149 2.37 -1.96 13.78
N LEU A 150 1.57 -2.78 14.47
CA LEU A 150 2.07 -3.76 15.44
C LEU A 150 2.97 -4.82 14.78
N LEU A 151 2.59 -5.33 13.61
CA LEU A 151 3.40 -6.30 12.87
C LEU A 151 4.71 -5.69 12.38
N TYR A 152 4.69 -4.44 11.95
CA TYR A 152 5.90 -3.71 11.55
C TYR A 152 6.83 -3.46 12.72
N ALA A 153 6.30 -3.03 13.88
CA ALA A 153 7.06 -2.87 15.10
C ALA A 153 7.73 -4.18 15.53
N LEU A 154 6.97 -5.29 15.50
CA LEU A 154 7.50 -6.62 15.79
C LEU A 154 8.58 -7.04 14.78
N THR A 155 8.43 -6.68 13.50
CA THR A 155 9.44 -6.97 12.47
C THR A 155 10.74 -6.23 12.76
N ILE A 156 10.70 -4.98 13.21
CA ILE A 156 11.91 -4.23 13.59
C ILE A 156 12.62 -4.90 14.78
N GLU A 157 11.88 -5.28 15.82
CA GLU A 157 12.45 -5.96 16.98
C GLU A 157 13.06 -7.32 16.60
N MET A 158 12.36 -8.06 15.75
CA MET A 158 12.78 -9.38 15.28
C MET A 158 13.93 -9.31 14.28
N ALA A 159 14.05 -8.26 13.46
CA ALA A 159 15.12 -8.12 12.48
C ALA A 159 16.53 -8.07 13.14
N MET A 160 16.62 -7.64 14.40
CA MET A 160 17.87 -7.64 15.15
C MET A 160 18.20 -8.98 15.82
N ARG A 161 17.25 -9.93 15.89
CA ARG A 161 17.37 -11.15 16.70
C ARG A 161 17.05 -12.46 15.94
N SER A 162 16.33 -12.40 14.84
CA SER A 162 15.71 -13.56 14.19
C SER A 162 16.26 -13.89 12.80
N SER A 163 16.02 -15.13 12.36
CA SER A 163 16.33 -15.61 11.02
C SER A 163 15.41 -14.94 9.96
N ILE A 164 15.90 -14.84 8.73
CA ILE A 164 15.16 -14.30 7.58
C ILE A 164 13.75 -14.91 7.39
N VAL A 165 13.58 -16.16 7.81
CA VAL A 165 12.29 -16.88 7.78
C VAL A 165 11.23 -16.17 8.62
N VAL A 166 11.58 -15.66 9.81
CA VAL A 166 10.64 -14.97 10.70
C VAL A 166 10.19 -13.65 10.09
N SER A 167 11.11 -12.88 9.50
CA SER A 167 10.77 -11.65 8.79
C SER A 167 9.79 -11.89 7.63
N ILE A 168 10.01 -12.96 6.85
CA ILE A 168 9.11 -13.34 5.75
C ILE A 168 7.72 -13.70 6.28
N LEU A 169 7.63 -14.44 7.40
CA LEU A 169 6.35 -14.80 8.02
C LEU A 169 5.59 -13.56 8.52
N LEU A 170 6.28 -12.59 9.14
CA LEU A 170 5.65 -11.35 9.61
C LEU A 170 5.16 -10.47 8.46
N VAL A 171 5.96 -10.33 7.40
CA VAL A 171 5.54 -9.63 6.18
C VAL A 171 4.36 -10.35 5.52
N GLY A 172 4.40 -11.69 5.47
CA GLY A 172 3.30 -12.51 4.98
C GLY A 172 2.01 -12.30 5.78
N ALA A 173 2.10 -12.28 7.11
CA ALA A 173 0.97 -11.99 7.98
C ALA A 173 0.40 -10.58 7.72
N GLY A 174 1.26 -9.57 7.55
CA GLY A 174 0.85 -8.22 7.17
C GLY A 174 0.06 -8.22 5.87
N ASN A 175 0.58 -8.87 4.83
CA ASN A 175 -0.10 -8.99 3.54
C ASN A 175 -1.43 -9.75 3.62
N LEU A 176 -1.60 -10.70 4.55
CA LEU A 176 -2.88 -11.36 4.79
C LEU A 176 -3.91 -10.41 5.42
N ILE A 177 -3.48 -9.53 6.33
CA ILE A 177 -4.34 -8.49 6.91
C ILE A 177 -4.76 -7.51 5.81
N THR A 178 -3.83 -7.03 4.99
CA THR A 178 -4.13 -6.19 3.84
C THR A 178 -5.10 -6.88 2.87
N ALA A 179 -4.88 -8.16 2.55
CA ALA A 179 -5.77 -8.93 1.69
C ALA A 179 -7.19 -9.03 2.27
N TYR A 180 -7.32 -9.37 3.54
CA TYR A 180 -8.61 -9.44 4.23
C TYR A 180 -9.33 -8.08 4.20
N PHE A 181 -8.60 -7.00 4.47
CA PHE A 181 -9.12 -5.65 4.41
C PHE A 181 -9.60 -5.28 3.00
N LEU A 182 -8.86 -5.65 1.96
CA LEU A 182 -9.28 -5.46 0.56
C LEU A 182 -10.56 -6.24 0.22
N VAL A 183 -10.70 -7.49 0.71
CA VAL A 183 -11.94 -8.26 0.53
C VAL A 183 -13.12 -7.54 1.18
N TYR A 184 -12.94 -7.07 2.42
CA TYR A 184 -13.97 -6.31 3.15
C TYR A 184 -14.39 -5.06 2.39
N LEU A 185 -13.43 -4.24 1.96
CA LEU A 185 -13.68 -3.02 1.20
C LEU A 185 -14.36 -3.27 -0.14
N PHE A 186 -13.92 -4.30 -0.86
CA PHE A 186 -14.54 -4.66 -2.13
C PHE A 186 -16.00 -5.07 -1.95
N ARG A 187 -16.30 -5.93 -0.96
CA ARG A 187 -17.68 -6.33 -0.69
C ARG A 187 -18.53 -5.16 -0.24
N PHE A 188 -17.99 -4.31 0.64
CA PHE A 188 -18.65 -3.07 1.03
C PHE A 188 -18.97 -2.18 -0.18
N TYR A 189 -18.00 -1.98 -1.08
CA TYR A 189 -18.22 -1.20 -2.31
C TYR A 189 -19.35 -1.78 -3.17
N MET A 190 -19.36 -3.10 -3.35
CA MET A 190 -20.40 -3.77 -4.13
C MET A 190 -21.80 -3.62 -3.51
N LEU A 191 -21.91 -3.53 -2.19
CA LEU A 191 -23.19 -3.30 -1.50
C LEU A 191 -23.66 -1.85 -1.64
N VAL A 192 -22.75 -0.87 -1.59
CA VAL A 192 -23.11 0.56 -1.70
C VAL A 192 -23.40 0.98 -3.15
N LYS A 193 -22.90 0.23 -4.14
CA LYS A 193 -23.17 0.48 -5.56
C LYS A 193 -24.60 0.09 -5.98
N GLN A 194 -25.25 -0.81 -5.25
CA GLN A 194 -26.62 -1.28 -5.51
C GLN A 194 -27.65 -0.23 -5.10
#